data_AF-A0AAX1STX2-F1
#
_entry.id   AF-A0AAX1STX2-F1
#
_cell.length_a   1.000
_cell.length_b   1.000
_cell.length_c   1.000
_cell.angle_alpha   90.00
_cell.angle_beta   90.00
_cell.angle_gamma   90.00
#
_symmetry.space_group_name_H-M   'P 1'
#
loop_
_entity.id
_entity.type
_entity.pdbx_description
1 polymer ?
#
loop_
_entity_poly.entity_id
_entity_poly.type
_entity_poly.pdbx_seq_one_letter_code
_entity_poly.pdbx_strand_id
1 'polypeptide(L)'
;MIEILRTVLNFLISLFSGELPIVYYVWIISLFLIQITQSTLNYKLFNKKDNLSTYILEGLLAFIILLFGGILVSKLLAYIIDDPTISMTNLTHYFVSLIILTIFVVITCVKDFIETSIKNKNISLFSFLVISFITSLLSFKFLSPLIEGSFSLSKSFITTLITLVTVSIPLLISLEEKYAGEKETENL
;
A
#
# COMPACT_ATOMS: atom_id res chain seq x y z
N MET A 1 6.10 21.95 -1.44
CA MET A 1 6.87 21.40 -2.57
C MET A 1 8.29 21.00 -2.17
N ILE A 2 9.07 21.89 -1.52
CA ILE A 2 10.44 21.62 -1.07
C ILE A 2 10.52 20.42 -0.09
N GLU A 3 9.57 20.31 0.84
CA GLU A 3 9.59 19.28 1.88
C GLU A 3 9.26 17.86 1.39
N ILE A 4 8.34 17.76 0.43
CA ILE A 4 8.02 16.48 -0.25
C ILE A 4 9.25 16.00 -1.02
N LEU A 5 9.85 16.89 -1.83
CA LEU A 5 11.04 16.57 -2.59
C LEU A 5 12.20 16.16 -1.67
N ARG A 6 12.40 16.88 -0.56
CA ARG A 6 13.41 16.54 0.46
C ARG A 6 13.17 15.17 1.07
N THR A 7 11.91 14.82 1.38
CA THR A 7 11.57 13.51 1.95
C THR A 7 11.87 12.38 0.97
N VAL A 8 11.49 12.55 -0.30
CA VAL A 8 11.76 11.58 -1.37
C VAL A 8 13.27 11.42 -1.59
N LEU A 9 14.01 12.51 -1.71
CA LEU A 9 15.47 12.48 -1.88
C LEU A 9 16.17 11.82 -0.71
N ASN A 10 15.81 12.17 0.54
CA ASN A 10 16.39 11.55 1.72
C ASN A 10 16.15 10.04 1.75
N PHE A 11 14.95 9.61 1.37
CA PHE A 11 14.65 8.18 1.28
C PHE A 11 15.51 7.48 0.22
N LEU A 12 15.64 8.07 -0.97
CA LEU A 12 16.48 7.50 -2.03
C LEU A 12 17.95 7.42 -1.60
N ILE A 13 18.47 8.46 -0.95
CA ILE A 13 19.84 8.47 -0.40
C ILE A 13 20.00 7.34 0.60
N SER A 14 19.12 7.23 1.59
CA SER A 14 19.17 6.14 2.59
C SER A 14 19.01 4.76 1.96
N LEU A 15 18.19 4.62 0.92
CA LEU A 15 17.99 3.37 0.22
C LEU A 15 19.28 2.91 -0.48
N PHE A 16 19.96 3.81 -1.19
CA PHE A 16 21.16 3.48 -1.96
C PHE A 16 22.47 3.56 -1.17
N SER A 17 22.49 4.22 0.00
CA SER A 17 23.67 4.31 0.87
C SER A 17 23.98 3.00 1.60
N GLY A 18 23.01 2.07 1.69
CA GLY A 18 23.15 0.84 2.48
C GLY A 18 22.95 1.06 3.98
N GLU A 19 22.49 2.25 4.40
CA GLU A 19 22.36 2.61 5.82
C GLU A 19 21.08 2.06 6.47
N LEU A 20 20.13 1.55 5.69
CA LEU A 20 18.90 0.99 6.25
C LEU A 20 19.17 -0.40 6.87
N PRO A 21 18.39 -0.81 7.88
CA PRO A 21 18.50 -2.16 8.43
C PRO A 21 18.27 -3.22 7.35
N ILE A 22 19.00 -4.33 7.41
CA ILE A 22 18.89 -5.45 6.45
C ILE A 22 17.44 -5.93 6.30
N VAL A 23 16.68 -5.95 7.40
CA VAL A 23 15.25 -6.31 7.42
C VAL A 23 14.44 -5.44 6.45
N TYR A 24 14.75 -4.15 6.34
CA TYR A 24 14.09 -3.24 5.40
C TYR A 24 14.30 -3.67 3.94
N TYR A 25 15.55 -3.95 3.57
CA TYR A 25 15.92 -4.36 2.21
C TYR A 25 15.29 -5.70 1.83
N VAL A 26 15.38 -6.69 2.73
CA VAL A 26 14.76 -8.01 2.50
C VAL A 26 13.25 -7.86 2.31
N TRP A 27 12.61 -7.01 3.11
CA TRP A 27 11.17 -6.82 3.06
C TRP A 27 10.71 -6.12 1.77
N ILE A 28 11.35 -5.01 1.37
CA ILE A 28 10.97 -4.31 0.12
C ILE A 28 11.20 -5.20 -1.12
N ILE A 29 12.31 -5.96 -1.16
CA ILE A 29 12.58 -6.90 -2.25
C ILE A 29 11.55 -8.03 -2.27
N SER A 30 11.19 -8.57 -1.11
CA SER A 30 10.18 -9.62 -1.01
C SER A 30 8.82 -9.14 -1.52
N LEU A 31 8.38 -7.95 -1.11
CA LEU A 31 7.13 -7.36 -1.59
C LEU A 31 7.17 -7.11 -3.10
N PHE A 32 8.30 -6.64 -3.64
CA PHE A 32 8.46 -6.43 -5.07
C PHE A 32 8.34 -7.73 -5.88
N LEU A 33 9.01 -8.80 -5.43
CA LEU A 33 8.92 -10.12 -6.07
C LEU A 33 7.51 -10.71 -5.98
N ILE A 34 6.84 -10.57 -4.83
CA ILE A 34 5.45 -10.99 -4.66
C ILE A 34 4.56 -10.22 -5.63
N GLN A 35 4.71 -8.90 -5.73
CA GLN A 35 3.91 -8.06 -6.64
C GLN A 35 4.06 -8.51 -8.10
N ILE A 36 5.28 -8.73 -8.60
CA ILE A 36 5.50 -9.19 -9.97
C ILE A 36 4.88 -10.56 -10.20
N THR A 37 5.08 -11.48 -9.26
CA THR A 37 4.55 -12.85 -9.34
C THR A 37 3.03 -12.81 -9.38
N GLN A 38 2.41 -12.04 -8.49
CA GLN A 38 0.97 -11.87 -8.40
C GLN A 38 0.40 -11.22 -9.65
N SER A 39 0.97 -10.11 -10.13
CA SER A 39 0.52 -9.46 -11.38
C SER A 39 0.61 -10.42 -12.57
N THR A 40 1.65 -11.25 -12.63
CA THR A 40 1.80 -12.25 -13.69
C THR A 40 0.75 -13.36 -13.60
N LEU A 41 0.47 -13.85 -12.38
CA LEU A 41 -0.54 -14.89 -12.15
C LEU A 41 -1.95 -14.37 -12.39
N ASN A 42 -2.29 -13.20 -11.86
CA ASN A 42 -3.61 -12.60 -12.01
C ASN A 42 -3.92 -12.31 -13.48
N TYR A 43 -2.94 -11.82 -14.24
CA TYR A 43 -3.09 -11.63 -15.68
C TYR A 43 -3.53 -12.93 -16.39
N LYS A 44 -2.85 -14.04 -16.10
CA LYS A 44 -3.14 -15.36 -16.70
C LYS A 44 -4.44 -15.97 -16.20
N LEU A 45 -4.74 -15.85 -14.91
CA LEU A 45 -5.90 -16.50 -14.29
C LEU A 45 -7.21 -15.78 -14.62
N PHE A 46 -7.18 -14.44 -14.73
CA PHE A 46 -8.37 -13.62 -14.95
C PHE A 46 -8.48 -13.07 -16.38
N ASN A 47 -7.65 -13.56 -17.33
CA ASN A 47 -7.66 -13.21 -18.76
C ASN A 47 -7.87 -11.72 -19.00
N LYS A 48 -7.01 -10.88 -18.39
CA LYS A 48 -7.10 -9.43 -18.53
C LYS A 48 -6.92 -9.05 -20.00
N LYS A 49 -7.77 -8.13 -20.48
CA LYS A 49 -7.83 -7.74 -21.90
C LYS A 49 -6.62 -6.93 -22.37
N ASP A 50 -5.92 -6.29 -21.43
CA ASP A 50 -4.76 -5.46 -21.74
C ASP A 50 -3.52 -6.29 -22.09
N ASN A 51 -2.48 -5.62 -22.58
CA ASN A 51 -1.17 -6.25 -22.75
C ASN A 51 -0.55 -6.58 -21.38
N LEU A 52 0.03 -7.77 -21.23
CA LEU A 52 0.75 -8.21 -20.02
C LEU A 52 1.72 -7.12 -19.50
N SER A 53 2.48 -6.51 -20.41
CA SER A 53 3.44 -5.46 -20.07
C SER A 53 2.77 -4.25 -19.43
N THR A 54 1.60 -3.83 -19.92
CA THR A 54 0.87 -2.68 -19.38
C THR A 54 0.35 -3.00 -17.99
N TYR A 55 -0.27 -4.18 -17.81
CA TYR A 55 -0.81 -4.61 -16.53
C TYR A 55 0.27 -4.74 -15.44
N ILE A 56 1.43 -5.32 -15.77
CA ILE A 56 2.57 -5.39 -14.85
C ILE A 56 3.09 -3.98 -14.54
N LEU A 57 3.22 -3.11 -15.55
CA LEU A 57 3.71 -1.75 -15.36
C LEU A 57 2.80 -0.92 -14.45
N GLU A 58 1.49 -1.03 -14.60
CA GLU A 58 0.51 -0.37 -13.72
C GLU A 58 0.64 -0.85 -12.28
N GLY A 59 0.75 -2.15 -12.06
CA GLY A 59 0.99 -2.72 -10.72
C GLY A 59 2.30 -2.22 -10.09
N LEU A 60 3.37 -2.12 -10.88
CA LEU A 60 4.66 -1.59 -10.42
C LEU A 60 4.60 -0.08 -10.15
N LEU A 61 3.89 0.69 -10.96
CA LEU A 61 3.69 2.11 -10.71
C LEU A 61 2.90 2.34 -9.43
N ALA A 62 1.81 1.59 -9.20
CA ALA A 62 1.05 1.66 -7.97
C ALA A 62 1.93 1.31 -6.75
N PHE A 63 2.76 0.28 -6.86
CA PHE A 63 3.73 -0.10 -5.83
C PHE A 63 4.68 1.05 -5.49
N ILE A 64 5.28 1.70 -6.49
CA ILE A 64 6.20 2.83 -6.29
C ILE A 64 5.49 4.03 -5.69
N ILE A 65 4.31 4.38 -6.22
CA ILE A 65 3.50 5.50 -5.73
C ILE A 65 3.13 5.28 -4.25
N LEU A 66 2.75 4.06 -3.87
CA LEU A 66 2.43 3.73 -2.49
C LEU A 66 3.65 3.68 -1.57
N LEU A 67 4.81 3.27 -2.07
CA LEU A 67 6.05 3.33 -1.29
C LEU A 67 6.37 4.77 -0.88
N PHE A 68 6.32 5.73 -1.80
CA PHE A 68 6.56 7.13 -1.48
C PHE A 68 5.38 7.77 -0.74
N GLY A 69 4.16 7.49 -1.20
CA GLY A 69 2.93 7.98 -0.61
C GLY A 69 2.75 7.54 0.83
N GLY A 70 3.10 6.29 1.16
CA GLY A 70 3.04 5.76 2.52
C GLY A 70 3.98 6.47 3.48
N ILE A 71 5.18 6.87 3.03
CA ILE A 71 6.11 7.69 3.82
C ILE A 71 5.49 9.06 4.11
N LEU A 72 4.92 9.70 3.08
CA LEU A 72 4.29 11.02 3.22
C LEU A 72 3.06 10.98 4.12
N VAL A 73 2.19 9.99 3.95
CA VAL A 73 1.01 9.75 4.79
C VAL A 73 1.43 9.50 6.23
N SER A 74 2.46 8.68 6.46
CA SER A 74 3.00 8.41 7.79
C SER A 74 3.48 9.70 8.48
N LYS A 75 4.23 10.55 7.77
CA LYS A 75 4.68 11.85 8.30
C LYS A 75 3.52 12.79 8.60
N LEU A 76 2.55 12.87 7.69
CA LEU A 76 1.37 13.71 7.85
C LEU A 76 0.54 13.27 9.06
N LEU A 77 0.35 11.96 9.26
CA LEU A 77 -0.36 11.43 10.42
C LEU A 77 0.39 11.69 11.72
N ALA A 78 1.72 11.52 11.73
CA ALA A 78 2.53 11.79 12.92
C ALA A 78 2.44 13.27 13.33
N TYR A 79 2.39 14.17 12.35
CA TYR A 79 2.17 15.60 12.57
C TYR A 79 0.76 15.89 13.12
N ILE A 80 -0.29 15.30 12.55
CA ILE A 80 -1.69 15.54 12.99
C ILE A 80 -1.95 15.00 14.41
N ILE A 81 -1.39 13.84 14.74
CA ILE A 81 -1.59 13.19 16.03
C ILE A 81 -0.69 13.82 17.11
N ASP A 82 0.22 14.72 16.72
CA ASP A 82 1.24 15.33 17.57
C ASP A 82 1.98 14.24 18.37
N ASP A 83 2.39 13.18 17.67
CA ASP A 83 2.98 12.01 18.31
C ASP A 83 4.51 12.19 18.48
N PRO A 84 4.99 12.39 19.73
CA PRO A 84 6.42 12.58 19.97
C PRO A 84 7.23 11.29 19.78
N THR A 85 6.60 10.11 19.77
CA THR A 85 7.31 8.82 19.61
C THR A 85 7.61 8.48 18.16
N ILE A 86 6.80 8.97 17.21
CA ILE A 86 6.92 8.64 15.79
C ILE A 86 7.67 9.73 15.02
N SER A 87 7.57 10.98 15.46
CA SER A 87 8.16 12.15 14.80
C SER A 87 9.71 12.20 14.84
N MET A 88 10.37 11.33 15.62
CA MET A 88 11.80 11.45 15.87
C MET A 88 12.73 10.88 14.79
N THR A 89 12.28 9.93 13.94
CA THR A 89 13.18 9.35 12.92
C THR A 89 12.51 9.11 11.56
N ASN A 90 13.25 9.38 10.48
CA ASN A 90 12.81 9.04 9.12
C ASN A 90 12.61 7.52 8.93
N LEU A 91 13.37 6.71 9.68
CA LEU A 91 13.32 5.25 9.61
C LEU A 91 11.94 4.71 9.98
N THR A 92 11.32 5.26 11.03
CA THR A 92 9.95 4.93 11.45
C THR A 92 8.97 5.04 10.27
N HIS A 93 9.03 6.16 9.55
CA HIS A 93 8.14 6.41 8.42
C HIS A 93 8.41 5.47 7.24
N TYR A 94 9.65 5.04 7.03
CA TYR A 94 10.00 4.08 5.97
C TYR A 94 9.36 2.72 6.24
N PHE A 95 9.46 2.22 7.46
CA PHE A 95 8.87 0.94 7.84
C PHE A 95 7.34 0.99 7.90
N VAL A 96 6.75 2.10 8.37
CA VAL A 96 5.29 2.30 8.27
C VAL A 96 4.85 2.24 6.81
N SER A 97 5.62 2.83 5.89
CA SER A 97 5.32 2.71 4.45
C SER A 97 5.35 1.26 3.96
N LEU A 98 6.30 0.43 4.44
CA LEU A 98 6.32 -1.00 4.10
C LEU A 98 5.11 -1.76 4.67
N ILE A 99 4.60 -1.40 5.85
CA ILE A 99 3.35 -1.97 6.37
C ILE A 99 2.18 -1.63 5.45
N ILE A 100 2.04 -0.35 5.06
CA ILE A 100 0.99 0.10 4.12
C ILE A 100 1.11 -0.66 2.79
N LEU A 101 2.33 -0.79 2.28
CA LEU A 101 2.60 -1.50 1.03
C LEU A 101 2.28 -3.00 1.14
N THR A 102 2.56 -3.63 2.28
CA THR A 102 2.19 -5.02 2.54
C THR A 102 0.67 -5.20 2.50
N ILE A 103 -0.08 -4.29 3.13
CA ILE A 103 -1.55 -4.30 3.10
C ILE A 103 -2.05 -4.21 1.66
N PHE A 104 -1.49 -3.31 0.85
CA PHE A 104 -1.84 -3.15 -0.55
C PHE A 104 -1.56 -4.40 -1.39
N VAL A 105 -0.38 -5.00 -1.27
CA VAL A 105 -0.03 -6.23 -1.99
C VAL A 105 -1.01 -7.36 -1.64
N VAL A 106 -1.35 -7.51 -0.36
CA VAL A 106 -2.32 -8.54 0.06
C VAL A 106 -3.73 -8.28 -0.49
N ILE A 107 -4.19 -7.04 -0.49
CA ILE A 107 -5.55 -6.72 -0.98
C ILE A 107 -5.63 -6.85 -2.49
N THR A 108 -4.62 -6.39 -3.22
CA THR A 108 -4.56 -6.59 -4.68
C THR A 108 -4.54 -8.06 -5.06
N CYS A 109 -4.01 -8.94 -4.21
CA CYS A 109 -4.00 -10.39 -4.46
C CYS A 109 -5.42 -10.95 -4.53
N VAL A 110 -6.28 -10.51 -3.61
CA VAL A 110 -7.67 -10.97 -3.53
C VAL A 110 -8.63 -10.12 -4.34
N LYS A 111 -8.21 -8.95 -4.85
CA LYS A 111 -9.05 -8.02 -5.61
C LYS A 111 -9.71 -8.68 -6.80
N ASP A 112 -8.93 -9.23 -7.71
CA ASP A 112 -9.45 -9.83 -8.94
C ASP A 112 -10.37 -11.03 -8.64
N PHE A 113 -10.09 -11.76 -7.56
CA PHE A 113 -10.93 -12.87 -7.10
C PHE A 113 -12.30 -12.39 -6.61
N ILE A 114 -12.34 -11.32 -5.80
CA ILE A 114 -13.57 -10.72 -5.27
C ILE A 114 -14.41 -10.17 -6.41
N GLU A 115 -13.81 -9.38 -7.31
CA GLU A 115 -14.50 -8.77 -8.45
C GLU A 115 -15.10 -9.81 -9.38
N THR A 116 -14.40 -10.93 -9.61
CA THR A 116 -14.89 -12.02 -10.44
C THR A 116 -15.99 -12.83 -9.76
N SER A 117 -15.90 -13.01 -8.43
CA SER A 117 -16.83 -13.87 -7.66
C SER A 117 -18.12 -13.15 -7.27
N ILE A 118 -18.05 -11.84 -6.97
CA ILE A 118 -19.18 -11.07 -6.43
C ILE A 118 -19.65 -10.06 -7.48
N LYS A 119 -20.72 -10.41 -8.19
CA LYS A 119 -21.31 -9.55 -9.23
C LYS A 119 -21.99 -8.28 -8.67
N ASN A 120 -22.42 -8.32 -7.41
CA ASN A 120 -23.08 -7.16 -6.80
C ASN A 120 -22.02 -6.18 -6.29
N LYS A 121 -21.96 -5.00 -6.92
CA LYS A 121 -21.01 -3.92 -6.60
C LYS A 121 -20.99 -3.53 -5.13
N ASN A 122 -22.16 -3.39 -4.49
CA ASN A 122 -22.22 -2.96 -3.08
C ASN A 122 -21.65 -4.04 -2.15
N ILE A 123 -21.90 -5.32 -2.46
CA ILE A 123 -21.36 -6.45 -1.70
C ILE A 123 -19.86 -6.60 -1.95
N SER A 124 -19.38 -6.36 -3.16
CA SER A 124 -17.96 -6.35 -3.52
C SER A 124 -17.21 -5.26 -2.73
N LEU A 125 -17.70 -4.01 -2.76
CA LEU A 125 -17.12 -2.89 -2.02
C LEU A 125 -17.12 -3.13 -0.50
N PHE A 126 -18.20 -3.70 0.04
CA PHE A 126 -18.26 -4.09 1.45
C PHE A 126 -17.22 -5.18 1.79
N SER A 127 -17.05 -6.16 0.89
CA SER A 127 -16.04 -7.21 1.06
C SER A 127 -14.63 -6.62 1.05
N PHE A 128 -14.34 -5.66 0.17
CA PHE A 128 -13.09 -4.91 0.17
C PHE A 128 -12.84 -4.17 1.48
N LEU A 129 -13.87 -3.55 2.06
CA LEU A 129 -13.76 -2.85 3.34
C LEU A 129 -13.39 -3.83 4.47
N VAL A 130 -14.12 -4.95 4.57
CA VAL A 130 -13.87 -5.98 5.59
C VAL A 130 -12.46 -6.58 5.45
N ILE A 131 -12.06 -6.91 4.22
CA ILE A 131 -10.74 -7.47 3.95
C ILE A 131 -9.64 -6.46 4.24
N SER A 132 -9.85 -5.18 3.89
CA SER A 132 -8.88 -4.12 4.19
C SER A 132 -8.70 -3.94 5.69
N PHE A 133 -9.78 -3.99 6.46
CA PHE A 133 -9.73 -3.91 7.92
C PHE A 133 -8.98 -5.09 8.53
N ILE A 134 -9.33 -6.33 8.17
CA ILE A 134 -8.69 -7.54 8.67
C ILE A 134 -7.20 -7.55 8.30
N THR A 135 -6.88 -7.26 7.04
CA THR A 135 -5.50 -7.22 6.55
C THR A 135 -4.68 -6.18 7.28
N SER A 136 -5.25 -5.00 7.53
CA SER A 136 -4.57 -3.94 8.29
C SER A 136 -4.29 -4.37 9.73
N LEU A 137 -5.28 -4.95 10.42
CA LEU A 137 -5.11 -5.48 11.77
C LEU A 137 -4.03 -6.57 11.84
N LEU A 138 -4.08 -7.55 10.93
CA LEU A 138 -3.09 -8.63 10.89
C LEU A 138 -1.69 -8.10 10.55
N SER A 139 -1.59 -7.16 9.62
CA SER A 139 -0.33 -6.53 9.24
C SER A 139 0.32 -5.87 10.45
N PHE A 140 -0.41 -5.03 11.20
CA PHE A 140 0.14 -4.44 12.41
C PHE A 140 0.44 -5.47 13.50
N LYS A 141 -0.39 -6.49 13.67
CA LYS A 141 -0.14 -7.53 14.68
C LYS A 141 1.12 -8.34 14.40
N PHE A 142 1.38 -8.72 13.15
CA PHE A 142 2.51 -9.58 12.78
C PHE A 142 3.78 -8.80 12.44
N LEU A 143 3.66 -7.59 11.92
CA LEU A 143 4.81 -6.83 11.44
C LEU A 143 5.34 -5.85 12.49
N SER A 144 4.53 -5.37 13.43
CA SER A 144 5.04 -4.50 14.51
C SER A 144 6.15 -5.18 15.33
N PRO A 145 6.07 -6.48 15.70
CA PRO A 145 7.17 -7.15 16.40
C PRO A 145 8.49 -7.21 15.61
N LEU A 146 8.45 -7.19 14.27
CA LEU A 146 9.67 -7.12 13.44
C LEU A 146 10.39 -5.77 13.56
N ILE A 147 9.73 -4.80 14.19
CA ILE A 147 10.09 -3.40 14.21
C ILE A 147 10.30 -2.89 15.66
N GLU A 148 9.72 -3.57 16.66
CA GLU A 148 9.75 -3.20 18.09
C GLU A 148 11.16 -2.97 18.67
N GLY A 149 12.21 -3.57 18.08
CA GLY A 149 13.60 -3.31 18.47
C GLY A 149 14.19 -1.99 17.95
N SER A 150 13.54 -1.35 16.97
CA SER A 150 13.99 -0.11 16.32
C SER A 150 13.15 1.11 16.70
N PHE A 151 11.86 0.95 16.98
CA PHE A 151 10.97 2.02 17.47
C PHE A 151 9.62 1.46 17.93
N SER A 152 8.92 2.23 18.77
CA SER A 152 7.55 1.92 19.21
C SER A 152 6.53 2.82 18.51
N LEU A 153 5.51 2.22 17.89
CA LEU A 153 4.36 2.96 17.36
C LEU A 153 3.29 3.13 18.44
N SER A 154 2.74 4.33 18.59
CA SER A 154 1.63 4.55 19.52
C SER A 154 0.35 3.86 19.04
N LYS A 155 -0.50 3.47 19.99
CA LYS A 155 -1.80 2.85 19.68
C LYS A 155 -2.71 3.79 18.88
N SER A 156 -2.66 5.10 19.16
CA SER A 156 -3.43 6.11 18.44
C SER A 156 -2.99 6.19 16.98
N PHE A 157 -1.69 6.22 16.71
CA PHE A 157 -1.17 6.21 15.34
C PHE A 157 -1.57 4.96 14.57
N ILE A 158 -1.39 3.77 15.16
CA ILE A 158 -1.78 2.50 14.55
C ILE A 158 -3.27 2.51 14.21
N THR A 159 -4.12 2.90 15.16
CA THR A 159 -5.58 2.92 14.98
C THR A 159 -5.99 3.88 13.86
N THR A 160 -5.38 5.08 13.81
CA THR A 160 -5.66 6.06 12.77
C THR A 160 -5.20 5.56 11.40
N LEU A 161 -4.03 4.93 11.30
CA LEU A 161 -3.56 4.37 10.03
C LEU A 161 -4.45 3.21 9.55
N ILE A 162 -4.85 2.31 10.45
CA ILE A 162 -5.80 1.23 10.12
C ILE A 162 -7.09 1.82 9.57
N THR A 163 -7.65 2.82 10.24
CA THR A 163 -8.89 3.48 9.81
C THR A 163 -8.72 4.13 8.43
N LEU A 164 -7.62 4.85 8.22
CA LEU A 164 -7.31 5.51 6.96
C LEU A 164 -7.16 4.51 5.81
N VAL A 165 -6.41 3.42 6.02
CA VAL A 165 -6.17 2.39 4.99
C VAL A 165 -7.47 1.62 4.69
N THR A 166 -8.25 1.31 5.72
CA THR A 166 -9.54 0.60 5.58
C THR A 166 -10.53 1.36 4.71
N VAL A 167 -10.56 2.70 4.82
CA VAL A 167 -11.47 3.54 4.04
C VAL A 167 -10.90 3.88 2.66
N SER A 168 -9.60 4.15 2.57
CA SER A 168 -8.98 4.61 1.32
C SER A 168 -8.97 3.54 0.24
N ILE A 169 -8.78 2.26 0.58
CA ILE A 169 -8.67 1.19 -0.42
C ILE A 169 -10.00 0.92 -1.16
N PRO A 170 -11.14 0.70 -0.49
CA PRO A 170 -12.43 0.58 -1.18
C PRO A 170 -12.80 1.84 -1.97
N LEU A 171 -12.40 3.02 -1.48
CA LEU A 171 -12.62 4.29 -2.17
C LEU A 171 -11.83 4.36 -3.48
N LEU A 172 -10.55 3.98 -3.46
CA LEU A 172 -9.71 3.92 -4.65
C LEU A 172 -10.27 2.93 -5.70
N ILE A 173 -10.72 1.75 -5.27
CA ILE A 173 -11.34 0.76 -6.15
C ILE A 173 -12.64 1.31 -6.77
N SER A 174 -13.49 1.95 -5.97
CA SER A 174 -14.73 2.56 -6.45
C SER A 174 -14.48 3.65 -7.51
N LEU A 175 -13.41 4.45 -7.33
CA LEU A 175 -13.00 5.45 -8.31
C LEU A 175 -12.46 4.82 -9.59
N GLU A 176 -11.60 3.80 -9.48
CA GLU A 176 -11.06 3.05 -10.63
C GLU A 176 -12.18 2.51 -11.53
N GLU A 177 -13.19 1.88 -10.94
CA GLU A 177 -14.37 1.38 -11.67
C GLU A 177 -15.14 2.51 -12.35
N LYS A 178 -15.32 3.65 -11.67
CA LYS A 178 -16.05 4.80 -12.22
C LYS A 178 -15.34 5.36 -13.46
N TYR A 179 -14.03 5.55 -13.39
CA TYR A 179 -13.24 6.07 -14.50
C TYR A 179 -13.10 5.07 -15.66
N ALA A 180 -13.08 3.77 -15.38
CA ALA A 180 -13.12 2.74 -16.42
C ALA A 180 -14.42 2.80 -17.22
N GLY A 181 -15.57 2.95 -16.55
CA GLY A 181 -16.87 3.08 -17.22
C GLY A 181 -16.99 4.33 -18.10
N GLU A 182 -16.44 5.47 -17.66
CA GLU A 182 -16.43 6.71 -18.44
C GLU A 182 -15.60 6.58 -19.73
N LYS A 183 -14.45 5.89 -19.68
CA LYS A 183 -13.61 5.64 -20.86
C LYS A 183 -14.27 4.72 -21.88
N GLU A 184 -15.08 3.75 -21.45
CA GLU A 184 -15.81 2.88 -22.38
C GLU A 184 -16.91 3.67 -23.12
N THR A 185 -17.53 4.66 -22.47
CA THR A 185 -18.54 5.52 -23.10
C THR A 185 -18.00 6.58 -24.04
N GLU A 186 -16.75 7.04 -23.88
CA GLU A 186 -16.12 8.00 -24.81
C GLU A 186 -15.61 7.35 -26.12
N ASN A 187 -15.44 6.02 -26.13
CA ASN A 187 -14.95 5.27 -27.29
C ASN A 187 -16.07 4.63 -28.14
N LEU A 188 -17.35 4.95 -27.84
CA LEU A 188 -18.56 4.53 -28.56
C LEU A 188 -19.15 5.71 -29.34
#